data_AF-A0A6L9HER9-F1
#
_entry.id   AF-A0A6L9HER9-F1
#
_cell.length_a   1.000
_cell.length_b   1.000
_cell.length_c   1.000
_cell.angle_alpha   90.00
_cell.angle_beta   90.00
_cell.angle_gamma   90.00
#
_symmetry.space_group_name_H-M   'P 1'
#
loop_
_entity.id
_entity.type
_entity.pdbx_description
1 polymer ?
#
loop_
_entity_poly.entity_id
_entity_poly.type
_entity_poly.pdbx_seq_one_letter_code
_entity_poly.pdbx_strand_id
1 'polypeptide(L)' 'MQRIYANLLGNWVDITENGTVEDHQNPSIYFKENLRYTDGSTTAECFKYDYINIQYHGSNYRIHPSCIQIVES' A
#
# COMPACT_ATOMS: atom_id res chain seq x y z
N MET A 1 3.83 9.37 -13.43
CA MET A 1 2.55 8.80 -12.92
C MET A 1 2.84 7.80 -11.82
N GLN A 2 2.10 7.79 -10.71
CA GLN A 2 2.34 6.87 -9.59
C GLN A 2 1.62 5.52 -9.83
N ARG A 3 2.36 4.42 -9.70
CA ARG A 3 1.84 3.04 -9.76
C ARG A 3 2.12 2.35 -8.43
N ILE A 4 1.18 1.55 -7.94
CA ILE A 4 1.26 0.87 -6.65
C ILE A 4 1.09 -0.62 -6.89
N TYR A 5 2.11 -1.39 -6.50
CA TYR A 5 2.11 -2.85 -6.60
C TYR A 5 2.11 -3.47 -5.21
N ALA A 6 1.30 -4.51 -5.03
CA ALA A 6 1.25 -5.33 -3.83
C ALA A 6 1.68 -6.76 -4.15
N ASN A 7 2.54 -7.35 -3.31
CA ASN A 7 2.88 -8.76 -3.41
C ASN A 7 1.77 -9.60 -2.75
N LEU A 8 0.90 -10.18 -3.58
CA LEU A 8 -0.21 -11.02 -3.16
C LEU A 8 0.17 -12.49 -3.41
N LEU A 9 0.55 -13.19 -2.34
CA LEU A 9 0.92 -14.61 -2.37
C LEU A 9 2.06 -14.93 -3.36
N GLY A 10 3.07 -14.05 -3.43
CA GLY A 10 4.24 -14.21 -4.31
C GLY A 10 4.12 -13.50 -5.67
N ASN A 11 2.94 -12.96 -6.00
CA ASN A 11 2.70 -12.26 -7.27
C ASN A 11 2.62 -10.75 -7.03
N TRP A 12 3.44 -9.97 -7.75
CA TRP A 12 3.33 -8.51 -7.74
C TRP A 12 2.18 -8.07 -8.64
N VAL A 13 1.13 -7.55 -8.02
CA VAL A 13 -0.12 -7.14 -8.67
C VAL A 13 -0.23 -5.62 -8.65
N ASP A 14 -0.50 -5.00 -9.80
CA ASP A 14 -0.86 -3.58 -9.88
C ASP A 14 -2.25 -3.39 -9.25
N ILE A 15 -2.29 -2.66 -8.14
CA ILE A 15 -3.53 -2.36 -7.41
C ILE A 15 -4.04 -0.95 -7.66
N THR A 16 -3.32 -0.11 -8.41
CA THR A 16 -3.59 1.33 -8.56
C THR A 16 -5.05 1.65 -8.90
N GLU A 17 -5.67 0.87 -9.79
CA GLU A 17 -7.04 1.11 -10.28
C GLU A 17 -8.06 0.09 -9.75
N ASN A 18 -7.63 -1.14 -9.49
CA ASN A 18 -8.53 -2.28 -9.24
C ASN A 18 -8.39 -2.89 -7.84
N GLY A 19 -7.62 -2.26 -6.95
CA GLY A 19 -7.52 -2.65 -5.55
C GLY A 19 -7.80 -1.48 -4.60
N THR A 20 -7.94 -1.79 -3.32
CA THR A 20 -8.08 -0.80 -2.26
C THR A 20 -7.14 -1.12 -1.09
N VAL A 21 -6.89 -0.11 -0.26
CA VAL A 21 -5.95 -0.17 0.88
C VAL A 21 -6.67 0.22 2.17
N GLU A 22 -6.35 -0.45 3.27
CA GLU A 22 -6.95 -0.26 4.59
C GLU A 22 -8.48 -0.32 4.55
N ASP A 23 -9.17 0.78 4.87
CA ASP A 23 -10.62 0.88 4.91
C ASP A 23 -11.18 1.22 3.52
N HIS A 24 -10.91 0.33 2.55
CA HIS A 24 -11.36 0.46 1.16
C HIS A 24 -10.94 1.76 0.45
N GLN A 25 -9.80 2.33 0.84
CA GLN A 25 -9.31 3.59 0.27
C GLN A 25 -8.64 3.37 -1.08
N ASN A 26 -8.74 4.37 -1.96
CA ASN A 26 -7.99 4.36 -3.23
C ASN A 26 -6.47 4.34 -2.93
N PRO A 27 -5.68 3.44 -3.54
CA PRO A 27 -4.26 3.30 -3.23
C PRO A 27 -3.47 4.58 -3.47
N SER A 28 -3.65 5.23 -4.62
CA SER A 28 -2.92 6.45 -4.96
C SER A 28 -3.19 7.59 -3.99
N ILE A 29 -4.43 7.71 -3.51
CA ILE A 29 -4.80 8.71 -2.50
C ILE A 29 -4.17 8.34 -1.15
N TYR A 30 -4.37 7.10 -0.69
CA TYR A 30 -3.88 6.63 0.61
C TYR A 30 -2.36 6.83 0.76
N PHE A 31 -1.57 6.36 -0.20
CA PHE A 31 -0.11 6.48 -0.12
C PHE A 31 0.34 7.92 -0.27
N LYS A 32 -0.29 8.73 -1.14
CA LYS A 32 0.05 10.16 -1.26
C LYS A 32 -0.15 10.91 0.07
N GLU A 33 -1.21 10.60 0.81
CA GLU A 33 -1.54 11.30 2.06
C GLU A 33 -0.76 10.78 3.28
N ASN A 34 -0.34 9.52 3.26
CA ASN A 34 0.26 8.81 4.40
C ASN A 34 1.74 8.45 4.21
N LEU A 35 2.33 8.67 3.02
CA LEU A 35 3.79 8.57 2.81
C LEU A 35 4.48 9.83 3.36
N ARG A 36 4.34 10.02 4.67
CA ARG A 36 4.93 11.12 5.44
C ARG A 36 5.64 10.57 6.66
N TYR A 37 6.70 11.24 7.07
CA TYR A 37 7.49 10.88 8.23
C TYR A 37 7.21 11.90 9.33
N THR A 38 6.84 11.42 10.52
CA THR A 38 6.78 12.26 11.73
C THR A 38 8.21 12.59 12.19
N ASP A 39 8.38 13.70 12.90
CA ASP A 39 9.71 14.20 13.28
C ASP A 39 10.53 13.12 14.00
N GLY A 40 11.65 12.75 13.39
CA GLY A 40 12.58 11.72 13.90
C GLY A 40 12.21 10.27 13.56
N SER A 41 11.09 10.00 12.89
CA SER A 41 10.72 8.65 12.45
C SER A 41 11.44 8.26 11.16
N THR A 42 11.96 7.03 11.11
CA THR A 42 12.46 6.39 9.87
C THR A 42 11.38 5.59 9.16
N THR A 43 10.16 5.55 9.71
CA THR A 43 9.02 4.80 9.19
C THR A 43 7.92 5.76 8.77
N ALA A 44 7.45 5.65 7.53
CA ALA A 44 6.34 6.44 7.04
C ALA A 44 5.02 6.04 7.73
N GLU A 45 4.09 6.98 7.88
CA GLU A 45 2.80 6.75 8.54
C GLU A 45 1.99 5.59 7.91
N CYS A 46 2.09 5.40 6.58
CA CYS A 46 1.46 4.28 5.87
C CYS A 46 2.07 2.90 6.18
N PHE A 47 3.23 2.86 6.83
CA PHE A 47 3.99 1.63 7.12
C PHE A 47 4.26 1.44 8.62
N LYS A 48 3.58 2.19 9.49
CA LYS A 48 3.82 2.19 10.94
C LYS A 48 3.28 0.97 11.69
N TYR A 49 2.50 0.12 11.01
CA TYR A 49 1.89 -1.09 11.57
C TYR A 49 2.50 -2.35 10.95
N ASP A 50 2.31 -3.48 11.64
CA ASP A 50 2.89 -4.78 11.30
C ASP A 50 2.40 -5.34 9.94
N TYR A 51 1.28 -4.81 9.44
CA TYR A 51 0.70 -5.17 8.16
C TYR A 51 0.01 -3.96 7.50
N ILE A 52 -0.20 -4.10 6.20
CA ILE A 52 -1.11 -3.28 5.41
C ILE A 52 -2.23 -4.18 4.86
N ASN A 53 -3.48 -3.73 4.96
CA ASN A 53 -4.64 -4.47 4.47
C ASN A 53 -4.91 -4.07 3.01
N ILE A 54 -4.87 -5.04 2.10
CA ILE A 54 -5.15 -4.85 0.67
C ILE A 54 -6.42 -5.61 0.33
N GLN A 55 -7.38 -4.96 -0.34
CA GLN A 55 -8.53 -5.65 -0.91
C GLN A 55 -8.39 -5.74 -2.42
N TYR A 56 -8.50 -6.96 -2.92
CA TYR A 56 -8.36 -7.25 -4.33
C TYR A 56 -9.24 -8.46 -4.68
N HIS A 57 -10.10 -8.34 -5.69
CA HIS A 57 -11.01 -9.40 -6.16
C HIS A 57 -11.80 -10.09 -5.03
N GLY A 58 -12.39 -9.30 -4.13
CA GLY A 58 -13.22 -9.80 -3.03
C GLY A 58 -12.45 -10.47 -1.88
N SER A 59 -11.12 -10.53 -1.95
CA SER A 59 -10.27 -11.06 -0.88
C SER A 59 -9.58 -9.93 -0.11
N ASN A 60 -9.36 -10.14 1.19
CA ASN A 60 -8.54 -9.28 2.04
C ASN A 60 -7.18 -9.93 2.25
N TYR A 61 -6.11 -9.21 1.93
CA TYR A 61 -4.73 -9.64 2.13
C TYR A 61 -4.07 -8.72 3.17
N ARG A 62 -3.64 -9.28 4.29
CA ARG A 62 -2.78 -8.57 5.25
C ARG A 62 -1.35 -8.92 4.94
N ILE A 63 -0.61 -7.97 4.38
CA ILE A 63 0.76 -8.19 3.92
C ILE A 63 1.72 -7.30 4.72
N HIS A 64 2.96 -7.73 4.87
CA HIS A 64 3.99 -6.91 5.50
C HIS A 64 4.25 -5.64 4.64
N PRO A 65 4.57 -4.47 5.22
CA PRO A 65 4.84 -3.24 4.45
C PRO A 65 5.89 -3.38 3.34
N SER A 66 6.90 -4.25 3.50
CA SER A 66 7.90 -4.53 2.46
C SER A 66 7.32 -5.19 1.20
N CYS A 67 6.08 -5.66 1.25
CA CYS A 67 5.34 -6.22 0.12
C CYS A 67 4.59 -5.15 -0.69
N ILE A 68 4.89 -3.86 -0.48
CA ILE A 68 4.39 -2.74 -1.28
C ILE A 68 5.54 -2.13 -2.07
N GLN A 69 5.29 -1.85 -3.35
CA GLN A 69 6.16 -1.05 -4.20
C GLN A 69 5.40 0.15 -4.76
N ILE A 70 5.95 1.35 -4.56
CA ILE A 70 5.45 2.59 -5.14
C ILE A 70 6.43 2.98 -6.25
N VAL A 71 5.95 3.01 -7.49
CA VAL A 71 6.75 3.31 -8.69
C VAL A 71 6.36 4.69 -9.20
N GLU A 72 7.35 5.58 -9.31
CA GLU A 72 7.19 6.93 -9.87
C GLU A 72 7.83 7.02 -11.25
N SER A 73 7.20 7.79 -12.15
CA SER A 73 7.65 8.08 -13.52
C SER A 73 7.38 9.54 -13.86
#